data_AF-A0A962NYU5-F1
#
_entry.id   AF-A0A962NYU5-F1
#
_cell.length_a   1.000
_cell.length_b   1.000
_cell.length_c   1.000
_cell.angle_alpha   90.00
_cell.angle_beta   90.00
_cell.angle_gamma   90.00
#
_symmetry.space_group_name_H-M   'P 1'
#
loop_
_entity.id
_entity.type
_entity.pdbx_description
1 polymer ?
#
loop_
_entity_poly.entity_id
_entity_poly.type
_entity_poly.pdbx_seq_one_letter_code
_entity_poly.pdbx_strand_id
1 'polypeptide(L)'
;MPQLLDAQTPLIINGQPRFGYFDDALSHINSQDFVYETPFGNQRPNWQKWLNLKEFQYFGGMSNNLIFGCAIAHLRYVAIAFVYVYDIQKRDLWSKSWRSPLGVGFNLSNNSINGETQ
;
A
#
# COMPACT_ATOMS: atom_id res chain seq x y z
N MET A 1 -22.50 5.51 20.18
CA MET A 1 -21.89 5.20 18.87
C MET A 1 -20.41 5.51 18.98
N PRO A 2 -19.49 4.68 18.43
CA PRO A 2 -18.08 5.05 18.39
C PRO A 2 -17.93 6.34 17.58
N GLN A 3 -17.08 7.26 18.07
CA GLN A 3 -16.76 8.48 17.35
C GLN A 3 -15.90 8.12 16.13
N LEU A 4 -16.36 8.47 14.93
CA LEU A 4 -15.61 8.28 13.70
C LEU A 4 -14.53 9.37 13.56
N LEU A 5 -13.38 8.98 13.03
CA LEU A 5 -12.30 9.88 12.65
C LEU A 5 -12.50 10.35 11.22
N ASP A 6 -12.22 11.63 10.96
CA ASP A 6 -12.22 12.17 9.60
C ASP A 6 -11.10 11.53 8.75
N ALA A 7 -11.48 10.97 7.60
CA ALA A 7 -10.62 10.34 6.61
C ALA A 7 -9.86 11.33 5.71
N GLN A 8 -10.29 12.60 5.63
CA GLN A 8 -9.56 13.64 4.88
C GLN A 8 -8.34 14.15 5.63
N THR A 9 -8.37 14.10 6.96
CA THR A 9 -7.20 14.37 7.79
C THR A 9 -6.12 13.30 7.54
N PRO A 10 -4.81 13.65 7.51
CA PRO A 10 -3.74 12.67 7.32
C PRO A 10 -3.74 11.56 8.37
N LEU A 11 -3.25 10.38 7.99
CA LEU A 11 -3.17 9.23 8.91
C LEU A 11 -2.17 9.48 10.05
N ILE A 12 -1.01 10.03 9.73
CA ILE A 12 0.04 10.33 10.70
C ILE A 12 -0.04 11.80 11.11
N ILE A 13 -0.10 12.07 12.42
CA ILE A 13 -0.07 13.42 13.00
C ILE A 13 0.97 13.45 14.12
N ASN A 14 1.80 14.48 14.15
CA ASN A 14 2.87 14.63 15.15
C ASN A 14 3.76 13.38 15.27
N GLY A 15 4.01 12.70 14.14
CA GLY A 15 4.83 11.49 14.12
C GLY A 15 4.12 10.18 14.47
N GLN A 16 2.84 10.22 14.84
CA GLN A 16 2.10 9.03 15.30
C GLN A 16 0.88 8.75 14.44
N PRO A 17 0.58 7.47 14.14
CA PRO A 17 -0.63 7.10 13.43
C PRO A 17 -1.87 7.34 14.30
N ARG A 18 -2.94 7.81 13.66
CA ARG A 18 -4.28 7.79 14.25
C ARG A 18 -4.86 6.38 14.20
N PHE A 19 -5.42 5.92 15.31
CA PHE A 19 -6.07 4.62 15.43
C PHE A 19 -7.56 4.79 15.69
N GLY A 20 -8.39 3.96 15.05
CA GLY A 20 -9.84 3.98 15.22
C GLY A 20 -10.57 3.63 13.94
N TYR A 21 -11.85 3.97 13.89
CA TYR A 21 -12.67 3.87 12.69
C TYR A 21 -12.70 5.21 11.98
N PHE A 22 -12.37 5.20 10.70
CA PHE A 22 -12.51 6.37 9.83
C PHE A 22 -13.91 6.41 9.25
N ASP A 23 -14.41 7.61 8.97
CA ASP A 23 -15.72 7.82 8.35
C ASP A 23 -15.75 7.44 6.87
N ASP A 24 -14.60 7.39 6.21
CA ASP A 24 -14.40 6.92 4.84
C ASP A 24 -13.00 6.30 4.64
N ALA A 25 -12.70 5.86 3.42
CA ALA A 25 -11.36 5.48 3.01
C ALA A 25 -10.37 6.65 3.10
N LEU A 26 -9.15 6.38 3.56
CA LEU A 26 -8.09 7.37 3.62
C LEU A 26 -7.65 7.76 2.20
N SER A 27 -7.82 9.04 1.86
CA SER A 27 -7.42 9.58 0.56
C SER A 27 -5.91 9.72 0.41
N HIS A 28 -5.17 9.85 1.52
CA HIS A 28 -3.73 10.04 1.51
C HIS A 28 -3.06 9.34 2.70
N ILE A 29 -2.15 8.42 2.42
CA ILE A 29 -1.35 7.72 3.43
C ILE A 29 0.03 8.38 3.51
N ASN A 30 0.23 9.24 4.51
CA ASN A 30 1.46 9.99 4.74
C ASN A 30 2.50 9.20 5.57
N SER A 31 2.89 8.00 5.12
CA SER A 31 3.86 7.13 5.83
C SER A 31 5.21 7.80 6.12
N GLN A 32 5.60 8.79 5.32
CA GLN A 32 6.84 9.55 5.52
C GLN A 32 6.81 10.49 6.74
N ASP A 33 5.65 10.77 7.33
CA ASP A 33 5.54 11.64 8.49
C ASP A 33 5.73 10.87 9.81
N PHE A 34 5.79 9.53 9.76
CA PHE A 34 5.92 8.68 10.94
C PHE A 34 7.26 8.85 11.65
N VAL A 35 7.26 9.10 12.96
CA VAL A 35 8.50 9.19 13.74
C VAL A 35 8.97 7.78 14.05
N TYR A 36 10.08 7.38 13.40
CA TYR A 36 10.61 6.02 13.51
C TYR A 36 11.65 5.94 14.62
N GLU A 37 11.26 5.38 15.76
CA GLU A 37 12.09 5.30 16.97
C GLU A 37 12.51 3.88 17.32
N THR A 38 13.58 3.79 18.10
CA THR A 38 13.98 2.57 18.81
C THR A 38 13.04 2.31 20.01
N PRO A 39 13.03 1.09 20.58
CA PRO A 39 12.29 0.80 21.80
C PRO A 39 12.65 1.68 23.00
N PHE A 40 13.80 2.37 22.95
CA PHE A 40 14.28 3.29 23.99
C PHE A 40 14.02 4.77 23.66
N GLY A 41 13.19 5.08 22.66
CA GLY A 41 12.80 6.46 22.31
C GLY A 41 13.83 7.23 21.46
N ASN A 42 14.96 6.63 21.08
CA ASN A 42 15.90 7.28 20.17
C ASN A 42 15.39 7.23 18.73
N GLN A 43 15.43 8.35 18.01
CA GLN A 43 15.07 8.41 16.59
C GLN A 43 16.06 7.62 15.74
N ARG A 44 15.54 6.83 14.80
CA ARG A 44 16.34 6.14 13.79
C ARG A 44 16.58 7.06 12.59
N PRO A 45 17.73 6.92 11.92
CA PRO A 45 18.05 7.73 10.76
C PRO A 45 17.09 7.45 9.59
N ASN A 46 16.84 8.48 8.77
CA ASN A 46 15.87 8.42 7.66
C ASN A 46 16.14 7.30 6.65
N TRP A 47 17.40 6.93 6.43
CA TRP A 47 17.74 5.81 5.53
C TRP A 47 17.29 4.45 6.10
N GLN A 48 17.33 4.25 7.41
CA GLN A 48 16.80 3.03 8.05
C GLN A 48 15.28 3.00 7.95
N LYS A 49 14.62 4.15 8.17
CA LYS A 49 13.18 4.29 7.97
C LYS A 49 12.80 3.94 6.53
N TRP A 50 13.52 4.50 5.56
CA TRP A 50 13.31 4.20 4.15
C TRP A 50 13.48 2.71 3.84
N LEU A 51 14.58 2.09 4.27
CA LEU A 51 14.85 0.66 4.06
C LEU A 51 13.82 -0.27 4.70
N ASN A 52 13.34 0.09 5.89
CA ASN A 52 12.42 -0.73 6.67
C ASN A 52 10.95 -0.50 6.29
N LEU A 53 10.64 0.58 5.56
CA LEU A 53 9.30 0.82 5.05
C LEU A 53 8.98 -0.18 3.93
N LYS A 54 8.06 -1.11 4.25
CA LYS A 54 7.53 -2.11 3.31
C LYS A 54 6.12 -1.70 2.93
N GLU A 55 5.91 -1.49 1.64
CA GLU A 55 4.64 -1.02 1.11
C GLU A 55 4.01 -2.13 0.25
N PHE A 56 2.70 -2.29 0.37
CA PHE A 56 1.94 -3.29 -0.36
C PHE A 56 0.66 -2.64 -0.86
N GLN A 57 0.40 -2.79 -2.15
CA GLN A 57 -0.83 -2.33 -2.79
C GLN A 57 -1.46 -3.49 -3.53
N TYR A 58 -2.78 -3.58 -3.43
CA TYR A 58 -3.58 -4.55 -4.16
C TYR A 58 -4.72 -3.82 -4.84
N PHE A 59 -4.97 -4.17 -6.09
CA PHE A 59 -6.19 -3.79 -6.78
C PHE A 59 -6.70 -4.98 -7.58
N GLY A 60 -8.00 -5.07 -7.72
CA GLY A 60 -8.64 -6.16 -8.41
C GLY A 60 -10.08 -5.83 -8.76
N GLY A 61 -10.66 -6.67 -9.58
CA GLY A 61 -12.02 -6.50 -10.06
C GLY A 61 -12.64 -7.82 -10.43
N MET A 62 -13.97 -7.84 -10.42
CA MET A 62 -14.75 -8.99 -10.81
C MET A 62 -15.90 -8.52 -11.70
N SER A 63 -16.17 -9.32 -12.73
CA SER A 63 -17.34 -9.24 -13.58
C SER A 63 -17.96 -10.64 -13.70
N ASN A 64 -19.03 -10.76 -14.49
CA ASN A 64 -19.67 -12.06 -14.76
C ASN A 64 -18.77 -13.04 -15.54
N ASN A 65 -17.71 -12.54 -16.18
CA ASN A 65 -16.86 -13.33 -17.08
C ASN A 65 -15.42 -13.43 -16.60
N LEU A 66 -14.93 -12.41 -15.90
CA LEU A 66 -13.52 -12.30 -15.50
C LEU A 66 -13.39 -11.91 -14.05
N ILE A 67 -12.42 -12.52 -13.37
CA ILE A 67 -11.90 -12.07 -12.07
C ILE A 67 -10.42 -11.75 -12.28
N PHE A 68 -9.97 -10.57 -11.89
CA PHE A 68 -8.55 -10.22 -11.98
C PHE A 68 -8.07 -9.55 -10.70
N GLY A 69 -6.77 -9.64 -10.49
CA GLY A 69 -6.12 -8.93 -9.40
C GLY A 69 -4.64 -8.71 -9.70
N CYS A 70 -4.12 -7.65 -9.10
CA CYS A 70 -2.73 -7.26 -9.14
C CYS A 70 -2.28 -6.93 -7.72
N ALA A 71 -1.26 -7.63 -7.24
CA ALA A 71 -0.59 -7.36 -5.97
C ALA A 71 0.80 -6.83 -6.26
N ILE A 72 1.14 -5.68 -5.67
CA ILE A 72 2.44 -5.03 -5.81
C ILE A 72 3.03 -4.86 -4.42
N ALA A 73 4.20 -5.45 -4.18
CA ALA A 73 4.96 -5.32 -2.93
C ALA A 73 6.27 -4.57 -3.21
N HIS A 74 6.48 -3.43 -2.57
CA HIS A 74 7.73 -2.68 -2.63
C HIS A 74 8.52 -2.89 -1.33
N LEU A 75 9.51 -3.80 -1.37
CA LEU A 75 10.34 -4.15 -0.21
C LEU A 75 11.68 -3.40 -0.17
N ARG A 76 11.81 -2.32 -0.97
CA ARG A 76 13.01 -1.49 -1.19
C ARG A 76 14.11 -2.19 -1.97
N TYR A 77 14.63 -3.30 -1.46
CA TYR A 77 15.65 -4.07 -2.17
C TYR A 77 15.10 -4.83 -3.37
N VAL A 78 13.81 -5.16 -3.31
CA VAL A 78 13.09 -5.88 -4.34
C VAL A 78 11.68 -5.31 -4.40
N ALA A 79 11.17 -5.11 -5.61
CA ALA A 79 9.73 -5.00 -5.82
C ALA A 79 9.21 -6.25 -6.52
N ILE A 80 8.02 -6.69 -6.14
CA ILE A 80 7.35 -7.85 -6.71
C ILE A 80 5.97 -7.42 -7.17
N ALA A 81 5.63 -7.68 -8.43
CA ALA A 81 4.26 -7.63 -8.93
C ALA A 81 3.76 -9.05 -9.19
N PHE A 82 2.54 -9.34 -8.78
CA PHE A 82 1.83 -10.56 -9.10
C PHE A 82 0.49 -10.20 -9.71
N VAL A 83 0.23 -10.67 -10.92
CA VAL A 83 -1.01 -10.42 -11.65
C VAL A 83 -1.67 -11.75 -11.96
N TYR A 84 -2.98 -11.81 -11.81
CA TYR A 84 -3.79 -12.94 -12.24
C TYR A 84 -5.07 -12.49 -12.93
N VAL A 85 -5.54 -13.31 -13.86
CA VAL A 85 -6.80 -13.16 -14.57
C VAL A 85 -7.42 -14.56 -14.68
N TYR A 86 -8.63 -14.69 -14.16
CA TYR A 86 -9.42 -15.91 -14.19
C TYR A 86 -10.62 -15.74 -15.11
N ASP A 87 -10.73 -16.60 -16.12
CA ASP A 87 -11.89 -16.69 -17.01
C ASP A 87 -12.90 -17.67 -16.44
N ILE A 88 -14.07 -17.16 -16.06
CA ILE A 88 -15.14 -17.94 -15.41
C ILE A 88 -15.73 -18.97 -16.39
N GLN A 89 -15.86 -18.62 -17.68
CA GLN A 89 -16.46 -19.50 -18.67
C GLN A 89 -15.53 -20.65 -19.04
N LYS A 90 -14.25 -20.35 -19.24
CA LYS A 90 -13.23 -21.34 -19.58
C LYS A 90 -12.68 -22.08 -18.36
N ARG A 91 -12.94 -21.55 -17.16
CA ARG A 91 -12.38 -22.02 -15.88
C ARG A 91 -10.86 -22.06 -15.90
N ASP A 92 -10.26 -21.08 -16.55
CA ASP A 92 -8.82 -21.00 -16.76
C ASP A 92 -8.20 -19.84 -15.99
N LEU A 93 -7.04 -20.07 -15.40
CA LEU A 93 -6.31 -19.09 -14.62
C LEU A 93 -5.00 -18.75 -15.33
N TRP A 94 -4.92 -17.52 -15.82
CA TRP A 94 -3.65 -16.94 -16.21
C TRP A 94 -3.05 -16.19 -15.04
N SER A 95 -1.76 -16.38 -14.80
CA SER A 95 -1.03 -15.58 -13.81
C SER A 95 0.40 -15.32 -14.24
N LYS A 96 0.96 -14.22 -13.75
CA LYS A 96 2.35 -13.84 -13.98
C LYS A 96 2.93 -13.10 -12.78
N SER A 97 4.17 -13.42 -12.47
CA SER A 97 4.96 -12.71 -11.46
C SER A 97 6.10 -11.94 -12.14
N TRP A 98 6.37 -10.74 -11.64
CA TRP A 98 7.55 -9.94 -12.01
C TRP A 98 8.30 -9.55 -10.75
N ARG A 99 9.64 -9.56 -10.83
CA ARG A 99 10.51 -9.09 -9.74
C ARG A 99 11.50 -8.09 -10.31
N SER A 100 11.62 -6.93 -9.66
CA SER A 100 12.57 -5.89 -10.05
C SER A 100 13.57 -5.63 -8.93
N PRO A 101 14.88 -5.68 -9.19
CA PRO A 101 15.88 -5.30 -8.20
C PRO A 101 15.76 -3.82 -7.85
N LEU A 102 15.99 -3.48 -6.58
CA LEU A 102 15.92 -2.12 -6.03
C LEU A 102 14.59 -1.37 -6.27
N GLY A 103 13.53 -2.10 -6.63
CA GLY A 103 12.24 -1.49 -6.96
C GLY A 103 12.25 -0.62 -8.22
N VAL A 104 13.26 -0.75 -9.08
CA VAL A 104 13.35 0.06 -10.31
C VAL A 104 12.09 -0.16 -11.16
N GLY A 105 11.41 0.93 -11.52
CA GLY A 105 10.18 0.91 -12.31
C GLY A 105 8.89 0.68 -11.52
N PHE A 106 8.95 0.63 -10.18
CA PHE A 106 7.77 0.50 -9.32
C PHE A 106 7.56 1.81 -8.57
N ASN A 107 6.41 2.45 -8.80
CA ASN A 107 5.99 3.60 -8.02
C ASN A 107 4.56 3.35 -7.51
N LEU A 108 4.42 3.28 -6.19
CA LEU A 108 3.16 2.98 -5.52
C LEU A 108 2.38 4.27 -5.30
N SER A 109 1.06 4.18 -5.40
CA SER A 109 0.20 5.33 -5.13
C SER A 109 0.09 5.57 -3.62
N ASN A 110 0.21 6.84 -3.22
CA ASN A 110 -0.11 7.27 -1.86
C ASN A 110 -1.60 7.59 -1.67
N ASN A 111 -2.40 7.52 -2.74
CA ASN A 111 -3.81 7.81 -2.75
C ASN A 111 -4.64 6.55 -3.00
N SER A 112 -5.30 6.06 -1.95
CA SER A 112 -6.07 4.82 -2.01
C SER A 112 -7.42 4.96 -2.73
N ILE A 113 -7.88 6.18 -3.01
CA ILE A 113 -9.18 6.45 -3.65
C ILE A 113 -9.01 6.59 -5.17
N ASN A 114 -8.07 7.45 -5.59
CA ASN A 114 -7.89 7.76 -7.02
C ASN A 114 -6.91 6.83 -7.72
N GLY A 115 -6.05 6.12 -6.96
CA GLY A 115 -5.03 5.24 -7.53
C GLY A 115 -3.93 5.98 -8.30
N GLU A 116 -3.79 7.29 -8.07
CA GLU A 116 -2.81 8.13 -8.76
C GLU A 116 -1.45 8.09 -8.07
N THR A 117 -0.39 7.95 -8.86
CA THR A 117 0.98 8.10 -8.41
C THR A 117 1.41 9.55 -8.63
N GLN A 118 1.89 10.24 -7.58
CA GLN A 118 2.47 11.58 -7.70
C GLN A 118 3.88 11.54 -8.31
#